data_AF-B4RNB7-F1
#
_entry.id   AF-B4RNB7-F1
#
_cell.length_a   1.000
_cell.length_b   1.000
_cell.length_c   1.000
_cell.angle_alpha   90.00
_cell.angle_beta   90.00
_cell.angle_gamma   90.00
#
_symmetry.space_group_name_H-M   'P 1'
#
loop_
_entity.id
_entity.type
_entity.pdbx_description
1 polymer ?
#
loop_
_entity_poly.entity_id
_entity_poly.type
_entity_poly.pdbx_seq_one_letter_code
_entity_poly.pdbx_strand_id
1 'polypeptide(L)'
;MVRTADGYKAIAHIQAGDRVLSKDEASGKTGYKPVTARYGNPYQETVYIKVSDGIGNSQTLISNRIHPFYSDGKWIKAEDLKAGNRLFAESGKTQTVRNIVVKPKPLKAYNLTVADWHTYFVKGDKAETEGVWVHNDCPYGGSNNLEKAKLRAERLSKNDRAGKDFTKAGKEAVIDLNRIQNNGQVKCANCGIETIPAKQSIKNISPTSNERQVDHVIPKSKGGQGTPKNGQVLCRGCNIKKSNK
;
A
#
# COMPACT_ATOMS: atom_id res chain seq x y z
N MET A 1 18.33 -4.84 -0.22
CA MET A 1 19.28 -3.80 0.22
C MET A 1 18.81 -2.44 -0.26
N VAL A 2 19.12 -1.36 0.46
CA VAL A 2 18.81 0.03 0.12
C VAL A 2 20.13 0.79 -0.06
N ARG A 3 20.22 1.64 -1.08
CA ARG A 3 21.40 2.49 -1.31
C ARG A 3 21.45 3.64 -0.29
N THR A 4 22.46 3.65 0.57
CA THR A 4 22.81 4.73 1.50
C THR A 4 24.10 5.41 1.07
N ALA A 5 24.47 6.51 1.75
CA ALA A 5 25.74 7.22 1.49
C ALA A 5 26.96 6.32 1.73
N ASP A 6 26.88 5.42 2.72
CA ASP A 6 27.97 4.52 3.12
C ASP A 6 27.95 3.17 2.39
N GLY A 7 27.08 3.01 1.38
CA GLY A 7 26.95 1.78 0.61
C GLY A 7 25.56 1.16 0.70
N TYR A 8 25.45 -0.16 0.53
CA TYR A 8 24.17 -0.84 0.57
C TYR A 8 23.89 -1.40 1.96
N LYS A 9 22.75 -0.99 2.55
CA LYS A 9 22.31 -1.43 3.88
C LYS A 9 21.02 -2.23 3.80
N ALA A 10 20.85 -3.24 4.65
CA ALA A 10 19.61 -4.00 4.70
C ALA A 10 18.45 -3.09 5.12
N ILE A 11 17.31 -3.16 4.42
CA ILE A 11 16.16 -2.27 4.71
C ILE A 11 15.66 -2.45 6.15
N ALA A 12 15.78 -3.68 6.69
CA ALA A 12 15.45 -4.00 8.07
C ALA A 12 16.37 -3.34 9.11
N HIS A 13 17.49 -2.76 8.69
CA HIS A 13 18.45 -2.05 9.55
C HIS A 13 18.48 -0.54 9.31
N ILE A 14 17.72 -0.03 8.32
CA ILE A 14 17.59 1.40 8.08
C ILE A 14 16.81 2.05 9.25
N GLN A 15 17.26 3.19 9.74
CA GLN A 15 16.65 3.93 10.84
C GLN A 15 16.26 5.35 10.41
N ALA A 16 15.42 6.02 11.20
CA ALA A 16 15.18 7.45 11.00
C ALA A 16 16.49 8.23 11.18
N GLY A 17 16.75 9.20 10.32
CA GLY A 17 18.01 9.92 10.22
C GLY A 17 19.02 9.34 9.22
N ASP A 18 18.93 8.03 8.90
CA ASP A 18 19.76 7.45 7.83
C ASP A 18 19.47 8.16 6.50
N ARG A 19 20.51 8.34 5.68
CA ARG A 19 20.37 8.98 4.37
C ARG A 19 20.39 7.95 3.26
N VAL A 20 19.32 7.92 2.47
CA VAL A 20 19.16 7.00 1.33
C VAL A 20 19.24 7.76 0.01
N LEU A 21 19.78 7.12 -1.02
CA LEU A 21 19.78 7.70 -2.36
C LEU A 21 18.33 7.78 -2.84
N SER A 22 17.93 8.96 -3.27
CA SER A 22 16.59 9.27 -3.76
C SER A 22 16.68 10.08 -5.04
N LYS A 23 15.58 10.08 -5.80
CA LYS A 23 15.45 10.89 -7.01
C LYS A 23 14.09 11.57 -7.01
N ASP A 24 14.10 12.85 -7.33
CA ASP A 24 12.89 13.64 -7.50
C ASP A 24 12.20 13.27 -8.81
N GLU A 25 10.91 12.98 -8.75
CA GLU A 25 10.12 12.65 -9.94
C GLU A 25 9.89 13.87 -10.82
N ALA A 26 9.71 15.05 -10.22
CA ALA A 26 9.39 16.26 -10.97
C ALA A 26 10.61 16.82 -11.70
N SER A 27 11.74 16.96 -11.00
CA SER A 27 12.95 17.55 -11.58
C SER A 27 13.98 16.54 -12.08
N GLY A 28 13.84 15.25 -11.76
CA GLY A 28 14.84 14.23 -12.08
C GLY A 28 16.14 14.33 -11.27
N LYS A 29 16.25 15.29 -10.34
CA LYS A 29 17.44 15.46 -9.50
C LYS A 29 17.64 14.23 -8.59
N THR A 30 18.87 13.74 -8.52
CA THR A 30 19.26 12.63 -7.64
C THR A 30 20.08 13.17 -6.46
N GLY A 31 19.92 12.58 -5.27
CA GLY A 31 20.61 13.01 -4.07
C GLY A 31 20.20 12.23 -2.83
N TYR A 32 20.96 12.35 -1.75
CA TYR A 32 20.70 11.64 -0.51
C TYR A 32 19.69 12.37 0.36
N LYS A 33 18.59 11.71 0.72
CA LYS A 33 17.52 12.26 1.56
C LYS A 33 17.40 11.50 2.88
N PRO A 34 17.07 12.19 3.99
CA PRO A 34 16.89 11.53 5.27
C PRO A 34 15.63 10.66 5.26
N VAL A 35 15.75 9.48 5.86
CA VAL A 35 14.64 8.63 6.24
C VAL A 35 13.98 9.24 7.47
N THR A 36 12.67 9.44 7.41
CA THR A 36 11.87 9.98 8.52
C THR A 36 11.17 8.85 9.28
N ALA A 37 10.90 7.72 8.64
CA ALA A 37 10.35 6.53 9.28
C ALA A 37 10.68 5.25 8.51
N ARG A 38 10.76 4.12 9.22
CA ARG A 38 10.73 2.77 8.66
C ARG A 38 9.54 2.02 9.24
N TYR A 39 8.83 1.31 8.40
CA TYR A 39 7.74 0.43 8.82
C TYR A 39 7.86 -0.93 8.13
N GLY A 40 7.28 -1.95 8.73
CA GLY A 40 7.35 -3.30 8.19
C GLY A 40 6.08 -4.10 8.45
N ASN A 41 5.55 -4.72 7.41
CA ASN A 41 4.27 -5.41 7.44
C ASN A 41 4.42 -6.87 6.97
N PRO A 42 3.72 -7.81 7.60
CA PRO A 42 3.64 -9.17 7.10
C PRO A 42 2.70 -9.25 5.89
N TYR A 43 3.05 -10.08 4.92
CA TYR A 43 2.23 -10.45 3.77
C TYR A 43 2.20 -11.98 3.66
N GLN A 44 1.11 -12.56 3.15
CA GLN A 44 0.99 -14.01 2.97
C GLN A 44 1.70 -14.52 1.70
N GLU A 45 1.96 -13.61 0.77
CA GLU A 45 2.57 -13.91 -0.52
C GLU A 45 3.82 -13.06 -0.75
N THR A 46 4.73 -13.60 -1.55
CA THR A 46 5.98 -12.95 -1.95
C THR A 46 6.03 -12.85 -3.47
N VAL A 47 6.38 -11.68 -3.98
CA VAL A 47 6.69 -11.46 -5.40
C VAL A 47 8.21 -11.51 -5.60
N TYR A 48 8.64 -12.36 -6.53
CA TYR A 48 10.02 -12.50 -6.98
C TYR A 48 10.15 -11.92 -8.38
N ILE A 49 10.95 -10.88 -8.53
CA ILE A 49 11.16 -10.19 -9.81
C ILE A 49 12.61 -10.40 -10.23
N LYS A 50 12.84 -11.21 -11.25
CA LYS A 50 14.18 -11.41 -11.83
C LYS A 50 14.43 -10.32 -12.86
N VAL A 51 15.50 -9.55 -12.70
CA VAL A 51 15.92 -8.50 -13.64
C VAL A 51 17.36 -8.72 -14.09
N SER A 52 17.73 -8.17 -15.24
CA SER A 52 19.08 -8.24 -15.80
C SER A 52 19.47 -6.90 -16.43
N ASP A 53 20.74 -6.52 -16.29
CA ASP A 53 21.30 -5.31 -16.89
C ASP A 53 21.65 -5.44 -18.38
N GLY A 54 21.53 -6.66 -18.93
CA GLY A 54 21.82 -6.95 -20.34
C GLY A 54 23.30 -7.18 -20.66
N ILE A 55 24.21 -7.08 -19.68
CA ILE A 55 25.66 -7.27 -19.86
C ILE A 55 26.21 -8.45 -19.04
N GLY A 56 25.34 -9.40 -18.70
CA GLY A 56 25.69 -10.65 -18.03
C GLY A 56 25.27 -10.71 -16.56
N ASN A 57 24.94 -9.58 -15.93
CA ASN A 57 24.53 -9.59 -14.53
C ASN A 57 23.01 -9.69 -14.39
N SER A 58 22.58 -10.29 -13.28
CA SER A 58 21.17 -10.38 -12.93
C SER A 58 20.97 -10.33 -11.43
N GLN A 59 19.78 -9.93 -11.02
CA GLN A 59 19.38 -9.96 -9.62
C GLN A 59 17.93 -10.38 -9.47
N THR A 60 17.57 -10.82 -8.26
CA THR A 60 16.19 -11.05 -7.86
C THR A 60 15.79 -10.03 -6.82
N LEU A 61 14.76 -9.25 -7.13
CA LEU A 61 14.12 -8.34 -6.19
C LEU A 61 12.97 -9.09 -5.51
N ILE A 62 12.87 -8.92 -4.20
CA ILE A 62 11.83 -9.56 -3.37
C ILE A 62 10.94 -8.45 -2.83
N SER A 63 9.64 -8.54 -3.11
CA SER A 63 8.67 -7.50 -2.77
C SER A 63 7.30 -8.10 -2.39
N ASN A 64 6.44 -7.27 -1.81
CA ASN A 64 5.00 -7.53 -1.80
C ASN A 64 4.40 -7.21 -3.19
N ARG A 65 3.10 -7.49 -3.38
CA ARG A 65 2.37 -7.25 -4.64
C ARG A 65 2.24 -5.78 -5.07
N ILE A 66 2.13 -4.89 -4.10
CA ILE A 66 1.67 -3.51 -4.32
C ILE A 66 2.79 -2.48 -4.40
N HIS A 67 4.04 -2.84 -4.08
CA HIS A 67 5.15 -1.91 -4.06
C HIS A 67 5.45 -1.41 -5.49
N PRO A 68 5.51 -0.09 -5.72
CA PRO A 68 5.74 0.43 -7.06
C PRO A 68 7.21 0.44 -7.45
N PHE A 69 7.47 0.02 -8.69
CA PHE A 69 8.74 0.12 -9.40
C PHE A 69 8.60 1.06 -10.58
N TYR A 70 9.60 1.90 -10.84
CA TYR A 70 9.56 2.82 -11.97
C TYR A 70 9.97 2.11 -13.27
N SER A 71 9.10 2.12 -14.27
CA SER A 71 9.37 1.58 -15.60
C SER A 71 8.75 2.46 -16.67
N ASP A 72 9.53 2.78 -17.71
CA ASP A 72 9.06 3.45 -18.94
C ASP A 72 8.17 4.69 -18.68
N GLY A 73 8.58 5.56 -17.75
CA GLY A 73 7.87 6.81 -17.47
C GLY A 73 6.73 6.73 -16.45
N LYS A 74 6.51 5.58 -15.82
CA LYS A 74 5.41 5.39 -14.86
C LYS A 74 5.76 4.44 -13.72
N TRP A 75 5.03 4.56 -12.62
CA TRP A 75 5.07 3.61 -11.51
C TRP A 75 4.18 2.40 -11.81
N ILE A 76 4.74 1.20 -11.70
CA ILE A 76 4.04 -0.07 -11.91
C ILE A 76 4.17 -0.89 -10.62
N LYS A 77 3.05 -1.43 -10.13
CA LYS A 77 3.08 -2.32 -8.97
C LYS A 77 3.88 -3.59 -9.28
N ALA A 78 4.50 -4.17 -8.26
CA ALA A 78 5.27 -5.41 -8.39
C ALA A 78 4.51 -6.54 -9.10
N GLU A 79 3.21 -6.71 -8.82
CA GLU A 79 2.37 -7.75 -9.44
C GLU A 79 1.96 -7.44 -10.89
N ASP A 80 1.99 -6.17 -11.29
CA ASP A 80 1.61 -5.71 -12.63
C ASP A 80 2.81 -5.65 -13.59
N LEU A 81 4.02 -5.87 -13.08
CA LEU A 81 5.24 -5.97 -13.89
C LEU A 81 5.17 -7.18 -14.83
N LYS A 82 5.73 -7.01 -16.02
CA LYS A 82 5.80 -8.01 -17.08
C LYS A 82 7.23 -8.13 -17.59
N ALA A 83 7.56 -9.31 -18.11
CA ALA A 83 8.81 -9.49 -18.83
C ALA A 83 8.95 -8.44 -19.94
N GLY A 84 10.13 -7.85 -20.06
CA GLY A 84 10.39 -6.74 -20.99
C GLY A 84 10.24 -5.34 -20.38
N ASN A 85 9.58 -5.17 -19.22
CA ASN A 85 9.61 -3.88 -18.51
C ASN A 85 11.05 -3.50 -18.12
N ARG A 86 11.35 -2.20 -18.16
CA ARG A 86 12.70 -1.65 -17.94
C ARG A 86 12.74 -0.81 -16.68
N LEU A 87 13.27 -1.39 -15.60
CA LEU A 87 13.38 -0.72 -14.31
C LEU A 87 14.56 0.25 -14.30
N PHE A 88 14.34 1.48 -13.87
CA PHE A 88 15.41 2.50 -13.79
C PHE A 88 16.41 2.18 -12.69
N ALA A 89 17.69 2.19 -13.02
CA ALA A 89 18.80 1.99 -12.10
C ALA A 89 19.39 3.31 -11.57
N GLU A 90 20.20 3.25 -10.52
CA GLU A 90 20.78 4.43 -9.88
C GLU A 90 21.69 5.27 -10.81
N SER A 91 22.37 4.65 -11.78
CA SER A 91 23.16 5.34 -12.81
C SER A 91 22.32 6.03 -13.89
N GLY A 92 21.00 5.85 -13.91
CA GLY A 92 20.13 6.27 -15.01
C GLY A 92 20.03 5.27 -16.17
N LYS A 93 20.75 4.14 -16.10
CA LYS A 93 20.55 2.99 -16.99
C LYS A 93 19.26 2.23 -16.63
N THR A 94 18.96 1.16 -17.35
CA THR A 94 17.81 0.30 -17.06
C THR A 94 18.19 -1.16 -16.86
N GLN A 95 17.42 -1.86 -16.02
CA GLN A 95 17.46 -3.30 -15.86
C GLN A 95 16.15 -3.92 -16.35
N THR A 96 16.23 -4.88 -17.26
CA THR A 96 15.08 -5.51 -17.90
C THR A 96 14.52 -6.64 -17.05
N VAL A 97 13.22 -6.59 -16.79
CA VAL A 97 12.48 -7.67 -16.13
C VAL A 97 12.47 -8.91 -17.03
N ARG A 98 12.96 -10.03 -16.50
CA ARG A 98 13.03 -11.32 -17.20
C ARG A 98 11.92 -12.26 -16.78
N ASN A 99 11.57 -12.26 -15.49
CA ASN A 99 10.52 -13.13 -14.96
C ASN A 99 9.91 -12.53 -13.68
N ILE A 100 8.62 -12.78 -13.47
CA ILE A 100 7.90 -12.41 -12.26
C ILE A 100 7.18 -13.66 -11.76
N VAL A 101 7.39 -14.02 -10.49
CA VAL A 101 6.73 -15.17 -9.87
C VAL A 101 6.14 -14.73 -8.54
N VAL A 102 4.85 -14.96 -8.35
CA VAL A 102 4.19 -14.80 -7.05
C VAL A 102 4.08 -16.16 -6.39
N LYS A 103 4.52 -16.26 -5.12
CA LYS A 103 4.43 -17.50 -4.34
C LYS A 103 3.63 -17.26 -3.06
N PRO A 104 2.83 -18.25 -2.60
CA PRO A 104 2.17 -18.23 -1.29
C PRO A 104 3.19 -18.48 -0.17
N LYS A 105 4.18 -17.58 -0.08
CA LYS A 105 5.23 -17.58 0.92
C LYS A 105 5.11 -16.31 1.75
N PRO A 106 5.02 -16.40 3.09
CA PRO A 106 4.99 -15.24 3.93
C PRO A 106 6.23 -14.35 3.77
N LEU A 107 6.01 -13.03 3.74
CA LEU A 107 7.05 -12.01 3.62
C LEU A 107 6.88 -10.96 4.71
N LYS A 108 7.93 -10.68 5.48
CA LYS A 108 8.02 -9.44 6.26
C LYS A 108 8.66 -8.36 5.39
N ALA A 109 7.83 -7.57 4.71
CA ALA A 109 8.30 -6.50 3.84
C ALA A 109 8.47 -5.21 4.65
N TYR A 110 9.51 -4.44 4.34
CA TYR A 110 9.76 -3.13 4.92
C TYR A 110 9.61 -2.04 3.86
N ASN A 111 9.23 -0.84 4.29
CA ASN A 111 9.20 0.36 3.47
C ASN A 111 9.71 1.55 4.30
N LEU A 112 10.09 2.62 3.60
CA LEU A 112 10.73 3.81 4.17
C LEU A 112 9.95 5.07 3.80
N THR A 113 9.64 5.90 4.79
CA THR A 113 9.27 7.29 4.52
C THR A 113 10.53 8.10 4.35
N VAL A 114 10.78 8.56 3.12
CA VAL A 114 11.94 9.40 2.78
C VAL A 114 11.49 10.83 2.60
N ALA A 115 12.24 11.80 3.13
CA ALA A 115 11.90 13.22 3.04
C ALA A 115 11.91 13.72 1.58
N ASP A 116 11.05 14.71 1.32
CA ASP A 116 10.85 15.43 0.06
C ASP A 116 10.38 14.58 -1.12
N TRP A 117 11.21 13.63 -1.56
CA TRP A 117 11.03 12.95 -2.84
C TRP A 117 10.36 11.59 -2.70
N HIS A 118 10.26 11.04 -1.48
CA HIS A 118 9.53 9.80 -1.22
C HIS A 118 9.93 8.60 -2.08
N THR A 119 11.13 8.60 -2.66
CA THR A 119 11.66 7.47 -3.44
C THR A 119 12.98 6.99 -2.86
N TYR A 120 13.39 5.78 -3.23
CA TYR A 120 14.72 5.26 -2.90
C TYR A 120 15.13 4.16 -3.88
N PHE A 121 16.38 3.68 -3.78
CA PHE A 121 16.91 2.63 -4.66
C PHE A 121 17.17 1.33 -3.90
N VAL A 122 16.74 0.19 -4.49
CA VAL A 122 16.87 -1.14 -3.88
C VAL A 122 17.48 -2.19 -4.80
N LYS A 123 18.24 -3.11 -4.22
CA LYS A 123 18.78 -4.31 -4.90
C LYS A 123 18.62 -5.58 -4.07
N GLY A 124 18.78 -6.73 -4.73
CA GLY A 124 18.95 -8.02 -4.06
C GLY A 124 20.18 -8.01 -3.13
N ASP A 125 20.15 -8.83 -2.08
CA ASP A 125 21.24 -8.97 -1.10
C ASP A 125 22.55 -9.48 -1.72
N LYS A 126 22.44 -10.39 -2.69
CA LYS A 126 23.58 -10.95 -3.45
C LYS A 126 23.73 -10.35 -4.85
N ALA A 127 23.08 -9.22 -5.12
CA ALA A 127 23.11 -8.62 -6.44
C ALA A 127 24.48 -7.99 -6.73
N GLU A 128 24.99 -8.19 -7.94
CA GLU A 128 26.16 -7.47 -8.47
C GLU A 128 25.73 -6.24 -9.26
N THR A 129 24.46 -6.16 -9.63
CA THR A 129 23.84 -5.01 -10.28
C THR A 129 23.54 -3.86 -9.31
N GLU A 130 23.27 -2.69 -9.89
CA GLU A 130 22.80 -1.49 -9.20
C GLU A 130 21.38 -1.66 -8.61
N GLY A 131 21.03 -0.76 -7.71
CA GLY A 131 19.68 -0.61 -7.19
C GLY A 131 18.72 -0.06 -8.24
N VAL A 132 17.47 -0.52 -8.19
CA VAL A 132 16.38 -0.02 -9.01
C VAL A 132 15.51 0.97 -8.24
N TRP A 133 14.92 1.92 -8.96
CA TRP A 133 14.14 3.02 -8.40
C TRP A 133 12.75 2.56 -7.96
N VAL A 134 12.45 2.76 -6.69
CA VAL A 134 11.17 2.41 -6.05
C VAL A 134 10.59 3.58 -5.29
N HIS A 135 9.28 3.58 -5.11
CA HIS A 135 8.57 4.64 -4.40
C HIS A 135 8.12 4.15 -3.00
N ASN A 136 8.22 5.04 -2.00
CA ASN A 136 7.54 4.94 -0.72
C ASN A 136 6.00 4.87 -0.85
N ASP A 137 5.41 5.21 -2.00
CA ASP A 137 3.97 5.20 -2.19
C ASP A 137 3.46 3.76 -2.26
N CYS A 138 3.34 3.18 -1.08
CA CYS A 138 2.41 2.10 -0.89
C CYS A 138 1.03 2.74 -1.06
N PRO A 139 0.23 2.37 -2.07
CA PRO A 139 -1.08 2.98 -2.32
C PRO A 139 -2.00 2.91 -1.08
N TYR A 140 -1.61 2.15 -0.06
CA TYR A 140 -2.35 1.94 1.16
C TYR A 140 -1.48 1.92 2.43
N GLY A 141 -0.37 2.66 2.48
CA GLY A 141 0.49 2.60 3.68
C GLY A 141 1.58 3.65 3.86
N GLY A 142 1.54 4.79 3.17
CA GLY A 142 2.38 5.95 3.53
C GLY A 142 1.77 6.76 4.68
N SER A 143 2.58 7.32 5.57
CA SER A 143 2.13 8.25 6.63
C SER A 143 1.39 9.46 6.03
N ASN A 144 1.85 9.94 4.87
CA ASN A 144 1.21 10.99 4.07
C ASN A 144 -0.20 10.59 3.57
N ASN A 145 -0.44 9.32 3.23
CA ASN A 145 -1.73 8.84 2.73
C ASN A 145 -2.73 8.63 3.87
N LEU A 146 -2.28 8.16 5.03
CA LEU A 146 -3.14 8.07 6.22
C LEU A 146 -3.58 9.46 6.68
N GLU A 147 -2.67 10.43 6.71
CA GLU A 147 -2.98 11.80 7.12
C GLU A 147 -3.94 12.48 6.13
N LYS A 148 -3.70 12.35 4.82
CA LYS A 148 -4.64 12.84 3.79
C LYS A 148 -6.02 12.18 3.89
N ALA A 149 -6.08 10.87 4.13
CA ALA A 149 -7.35 10.15 4.30
C ALA A 149 -8.08 10.58 5.57
N LYS A 150 -7.35 10.81 6.68
CA LYS A 150 -7.90 11.37 7.93
C LYS A 150 -8.46 12.77 7.70
N LEU A 151 -7.71 13.67 7.05
CA LEU A 151 -8.16 15.02 6.73
C LEU A 151 -9.41 15.02 5.83
N ARG A 152 -9.49 14.10 4.86
CA ARG A 152 -10.69 13.91 4.02
C ARG A 152 -11.88 13.45 4.88
N ALA A 153 -11.69 12.45 5.73
CA ALA A 153 -12.73 11.93 6.63
C ALA A 153 -13.21 13.00 7.62
N GLU A 154 -12.31 13.80 8.16
CA GLU A 154 -12.61 14.94 9.03
C GLU A 154 -13.43 16.00 8.31
N ARG A 155 -13.02 16.40 7.10
CA ARG A 155 -13.76 17.36 6.26
C ARG A 155 -15.19 16.89 5.99
N LEU A 156 -15.36 15.62 5.62
CA LEU A 156 -16.67 15.01 5.39
C LEU A 156 -17.51 14.86 6.68
N SER A 157 -16.87 14.94 7.84
CA SER A 157 -17.52 14.85 9.15
C SER A 157 -17.81 16.21 9.78
N LYS A 158 -17.54 17.33 9.08
CA LYS A 158 -17.84 18.68 9.58
C LYS A 158 -19.35 18.99 9.59
N ASN A 159 -20.09 18.40 8.66
CA ASN A 159 -21.53 18.59 8.57
C ASN A 159 -22.25 17.62 9.50
N ASP A 160 -23.22 18.12 10.27
CA ASP A 160 -24.05 17.28 11.13
C ASP A 160 -24.93 16.36 10.28
N ARG A 161 -24.85 15.06 10.58
CA ARG A 161 -25.62 13.99 9.95
C ARG A 161 -26.13 13.00 11.00
N ALA A 162 -26.46 13.48 12.19
CA ALA A 162 -27.09 12.66 13.23
C ALA A 162 -28.33 11.93 12.68
N GLY A 163 -28.43 10.63 12.95
CA GLY A 163 -29.58 9.81 12.55
C GLY A 163 -29.69 9.51 11.05
N LYS A 164 -28.73 9.96 10.22
CA LYS A 164 -28.72 9.77 8.77
C LYS A 164 -27.79 8.63 8.35
N ASP A 165 -28.04 8.09 7.16
CA ASP A 165 -27.13 7.15 6.52
C ASP A 165 -25.88 7.85 5.95
N PHE A 166 -24.81 7.07 5.79
CA PHE A 166 -23.58 7.51 5.14
C PHE A 166 -23.83 7.88 3.67
N THR A 167 -23.19 8.96 3.22
CA THR A 167 -23.08 9.27 1.79
C THR A 167 -22.13 8.29 1.10
N LYS A 168 -22.17 8.21 -0.25
CA LYS A 168 -21.21 7.41 -1.03
C LYS A 168 -19.76 7.77 -0.70
N ALA A 169 -19.43 9.07 -0.75
CA ALA A 169 -18.10 9.57 -0.39
C ALA A 169 -17.72 9.28 1.06
N GLY A 170 -18.70 9.28 1.98
CA GLY A 170 -18.49 8.92 3.38
C GLY A 170 -18.13 7.44 3.55
N LYS A 171 -18.84 6.54 2.85
CA LYS A 171 -18.51 5.10 2.84
C LYS A 171 -17.13 4.83 2.26
N GLU A 172 -16.78 5.49 1.16
CA GLU A 172 -15.45 5.41 0.56
C GLU A 172 -14.36 5.85 1.54
N ALA A 173 -14.54 6.97 2.25
CA ALA A 173 -13.55 7.44 3.22
C ALA A 173 -13.34 6.46 4.39
N VAL A 174 -14.39 5.81 4.89
CA VAL A 174 -14.28 4.75 5.92
C VAL A 174 -13.50 3.55 5.39
N ILE A 175 -13.80 3.13 4.16
CA ILE A 175 -13.11 2.02 3.49
C ILE A 175 -11.64 2.36 3.28
N ASP A 176 -11.32 3.57 2.82
CA ASP A 176 -9.95 4.00 2.55
C ASP A 176 -9.13 4.08 3.84
N LEU A 177 -9.70 4.63 4.92
CA LEU A 177 -9.04 4.63 6.23
C LEU A 177 -8.76 3.21 6.70
N ASN A 178 -9.76 2.32 6.64
CA ASN A 178 -9.57 0.92 6.99
C ASN A 178 -8.51 0.27 6.10
N ARG A 179 -8.55 0.51 4.80
CA ARG A 179 -7.61 -0.04 3.82
C ARG A 179 -6.17 0.39 4.11
N ILE A 180 -5.98 1.68 4.38
CA ILE A 180 -4.66 2.25 4.69
C ILE A 180 -4.13 1.71 6.02
N GLN A 181 -5.00 1.62 7.03
CA GLN A 181 -4.65 1.04 8.34
C GLN A 181 -4.33 -0.46 8.25
N ASN A 182 -4.91 -1.16 7.27
CA ASN A 182 -4.72 -2.59 7.05
C ASN A 182 -3.87 -2.90 5.81
N ASN A 183 -2.93 -2.01 5.47
CA ASN A 183 -1.86 -2.25 4.49
C ASN A 183 -2.35 -2.64 3.08
N GLY A 184 -3.48 -2.10 2.66
CA GLY A 184 -4.08 -2.34 1.35
C GLY A 184 -5.25 -3.31 1.34
N GLN A 185 -5.43 -4.04 2.43
CA GLN A 185 -6.55 -4.94 2.60
C GLN A 185 -7.69 -4.22 3.30
N VAL A 186 -8.93 -4.53 2.95
CA VAL A 186 -10.08 -3.97 3.65
C VAL A 186 -10.62 -5.02 4.61
N LYS A 187 -10.36 -4.87 5.91
CA LYS A 187 -10.65 -5.87 6.93
C LYS A 187 -11.87 -5.51 7.75
N CYS A 188 -12.64 -6.53 8.11
CA CYS A 188 -13.73 -6.42 9.06
C CYS A 188 -13.19 -5.96 10.42
N ALA A 189 -13.71 -4.87 10.95
CA ALA A 189 -13.30 -4.33 12.25
C ALA A 189 -13.62 -5.27 13.43
N ASN A 190 -14.58 -6.20 13.27
CA ASN A 190 -14.98 -7.13 14.32
C ASN A 190 -14.18 -8.44 14.31
N CYS A 191 -14.07 -9.12 13.15
CA CYS A 191 -13.43 -10.44 13.07
C CYS A 191 -12.09 -10.46 12.31
N GLY A 192 -11.63 -9.33 11.77
CA GLY A 192 -10.33 -9.21 11.09
C GLY A 192 -10.22 -9.86 9.71
N ILE A 193 -11.24 -10.58 9.23
CA ILE A 193 -11.20 -11.18 7.89
C ILE A 193 -11.16 -10.11 6.80
N GLU A 194 -10.50 -10.42 5.68
CA GLU A 194 -10.55 -9.58 4.49
C GLU A 194 -11.93 -9.61 3.86
N THR A 195 -12.43 -8.43 3.50
CA THR A 195 -13.76 -8.23 2.92
C THR A 195 -13.68 -8.01 1.42
N ILE A 196 -14.63 -8.61 0.69
CA ILE A 196 -14.75 -8.41 -0.75
C ILE A 196 -15.77 -7.29 -1.05
N PRO A 197 -15.59 -6.51 -2.13
CA PRO A 197 -16.56 -5.48 -2.51
C PRO A 197 -17.98 -6.04 -2.68
N ALA A 198 -18.97 -5.26 -2.27
CA ALA A 198 -20.37 -5.62 -2.50
C ALA A 198 -20.69 -5.67 -3.99
N LYS A 199 -21.43 -6.72 -4.40
CA LYS A 199 -21.94 -6.85 -5.76
C LYS A 199 -23.38 -6.35 -5.82
N GLN A 200 -23.87 -6.05 -7.03
CA GLN A 200 -25.27 -5.75 -7.22
C GLN A 200 -26.13 -6.94 -6.77
N SER A 201 -27.19 -6.66 -6.02
CA SER A 201 -28.10 -7.69 -5.53
C SER A 201 -28.75 -8.43 -6.70
N ILE A 202 -28.68 -9.76 -6.68
CA ILE A 202 -29.36 -10.65 -7.64
C ILE A 202 -30.48 -11.37 -6.89
N LYS A 203 -31.68 -11.40 -7.48
CA LYS A 203 -32.86 -12.04 -6.88
C LYS A 203 -32.53 -13.51 -6.55
N ASN A 204 -32.89 -13.95 -5.35
CA ASN A 204 -32.67 -15.32 -4.82
C ASN A 204 -31.22 -15.74 -4.60
N ILE A 205 -30.23 -14.84 -4.74
CA ILE A 205 -28.83 -15.15 -4.42
C ILE A 205 -28.42 -14.36 -3.18
N SER A 206 -28.12 -15.09 -2.10
CA SER A 206 -27.59 -14.47 -0.90
C SER A 206 -26.12 -14.06 -1.12
N PRO A 207 -25.74 -12.82 -0.79
CA PRO A 207 -24.34 -12.41 -0.85
C PRO A 207 -23.47 -13.20 0.13
N THR A 208 -22.18 -13.30 -0.16
CA THR A 208 -21.23 -14.05 0.67
C THR A 208 -21.06 -13.43 2.06
N SER A 209 -20.69 -14.24 3.04
CA SER A 209 -20.53 -13.81 4.44
C SER A 209 -19.41 -12.78 4.64
N ASN A 210 -18.40 -12.76 3.76
CA ASN A 210 -17.29 -11.81 3.77
C ASN A 210 -17.53 -10.56 2.90
N GLU A 211 -18.74 -10.36 2.36
CA GLU A 211 -19.08 -9.15 1.61
C GLU A 211 -18.94 -7.89 2.49
N ARG A 212 -18.31 -6.85 1.95
CA ARG A 212 -18.01 -5.60 2.65
C ARG A 212 -19.25 -4.78 2.92
N GLN A 213 -19.42 -4.39 4.17
CA GLN A 213 -20.42 -3.45 4.65
C GLN A 213 -19.74 -2.27 5.33
N VAL A 214 -20.33 -1.08 5.21
CA VAL A 214 -19.96 0.10 6.02
C VAL A 214 -21.14 0.43 6.89
N ASP A 215 -20.92 0.42 8.20
CA ASP A 215 -21.97 0.58 9.20
C ASP A 215 -21.54 1.52 10.33
N HIS A 216 -22.51 2.02 11.07
CA HIS A 216 -22.28 2.99 12.15
C HIS A 216 -21.70 2.33 13.39
N VAL A 217 -20.69 2.89 14.05
CA VAL A 217 -20.23 2.42 15.37
C VAL A 217 -21.31 2.65 16.42
N ILE A 218 -21.79 3.88 16.54
CA ILE A 218 -23.00 4.24 17.29
C ILE A 218 -24.19 4.15 16.33
N PRO A 219 -25.19 3.29 16.58
CA PRO A 219 -26.32 3.12 15.67
C PRO A 219 -27.06 4.43 15.38
N LYS A 220 -27.55 4.60 14.14
CA LYS A 220 -28.33 5.78 13.75
C LYS A 220 -29.59 5.99 14.62
N SER A 221 -30.22 4.91 15.09
CA SER A 221 -31.38 4.97 16.00
C SER A 221 -31.05 5.57 17.37
N LYS A 222 -29.77 5.59 17.75
CA LYS A 222 -29.26 6.22 18.98
C LYS A 222 -28.62 7.59 18.71
N GLY A 223 -28.98 8.24 17.60
CA GLY A 223 -28.39 9.54 17.20
C GLY A 223 -27.00 9.43 16.57
N GLY A 224 -26.56 8.23 16.20
CA GLY A 224 -25.28 8.02 15.53
C GLY A 224 -25.11 8.86 14.27
N GLN A 225 -23.93 9.46 14.10
CA GLN A 225 -23.60 10.31 12.96
C GLN A 225 -23.42 9.48 11.69
N GLY A 226 -24.04 9.89 10.57
CA GLY A 226 -23.82 9.34 9.24
C GLY A 226 -22.55 9.88 8.56
N THR A 227 -21.46 10.01 9.31
CA THR A 227 -20.18 10.61 8.89
C THR A 227 -19.04 9.62 9.08
N PRO A 228 -17.93 9.71 8.31
CA PRO A 228 -16.81 8.78 8.42
C PRO A 228 -16.26 8.56 9.83
N LYS A 229 -16.32 9.57 10.72
CA LYS A 229 -15.89 9.45 12.12
C LYS A 229 -16.64 8.37 12.92
N ASN A 230 -17.89 8.08 12.56
CA ASN A 230 -18.71 7.06 13.20
C ASN A 230 -18.87 5.82 12.30
N GLY A 231 -18.05 5.67 11.26
CA GLY A 231 -18.12 4.53 10.34
C GLY A 231 -17.10 3.46 10.66
N GLN A 232 -17.48 2.20 10.43
CA GLN A 232 -16.58 1.05 10.48
C GLN A 232 -16.86 0.11 9.30
N VAL A 233 -15.83 -0.62 8.87
CA VAL A 233 -15.96 -1.70 7.89
C VAL A 233 -16.33 -2.99 8.63
N LEU A 234 -17.36 -3.69 8.17
CA LEU A 234 -17.73 -5.02 8.66
C LEU A 234 -17.89 -5.98 7.49
N CYS A 235 -17.64 -7.27 7.71
CA CYS A 235 -18.15 -8.29 6.81
C CYS A 235 -19.65 -8.48 7.02
N ARG A 236 -20.37 -8.94 6.00
CA ARG A 236 -21.81 -9.21 6.05
C ARG A 236 -22.20 -10.06 7.26
N GLY A 237 -21.43 -11.12 7.56
CA GLY A 237 -21.70 -11.99 8.71
C GLY A 237 -21.66 -11.24 10.04
N CYS A 238 -20.63 -10.42 10.29
CA CYS A 238 -20.54 -9.59 11.50
C CYS A 238 -21.59 -8.47 11.52
N ASN A 239 -21.89 -7.89 10.37
CA ASN A 239 -22.90 -6.83 10.24
C ASN A 239 -24.31 -7.33 10.59
N ILE A 240 -24.66 -8.54 10.14
CA ILE A 240 -25.93 -9.18 10.49
C ILE A 240 -26.01 -9.46 11.99
N LYS A 241 -24.96 -10.05 12.59
CA LYS A 241 -24.92 -10.32 14.04
C LYS A 241 -25.03 -9.08 14.91
N LYS A 242 -24.58 -7.94 14.40
CA LYS A 242 -24.65 -6.64 15.07
C LYS A 242 -26.02 -5.97 14.91
N SER A 243 -26.75 -6.31 13.85
CA SER A 243 -28.10 -5.78 13.65
C SER A 243 -29.01 -6.32 14.75
N ASN A 244 -29.60 -5.44 15.54
CA ASN A 244 -30.63 -5.77 16.54
C ASN A 244 -31.98 -6.14 15.89
N LYS A 245 -31.96 -6.87 14.77
CA LYS A 245 -33.16 -7.43 14.14
C LYS A 245 -33.36 -8.85 14.64
#